data_AF-A0A5D0WPC0-F1
#
_entry.id   AF-A0A5D0WPC0-F1
#
_cell.length_a   1.000
_cell.length_b   1.000
_cell.length_c   1.000
_cell.angle_alpha   90.00
_cell.angle_beta   90.00
_cell.angle_gamma   90.00
#
_symmetry.space_group_name_H-M   'P 1'
#
loop_
_entity.id
_entity.type
_entity.pdbx_description
1 polymer ?
#
loop_
_entity_poly.entity_id
_entity_poly.type
_entity_poly.pdbx_seq_one_letter_code
_entity_poly.pdbx_strand_id
1 'polypeptide(L)'
;MYNLSEIARTANKLTATGLTKSQAFKRAWELAKGKALIVKGVTQGKRQTAIDHMKQYDPSEITISLERNTTRYFEEDAIEVVATIHGNSYCVGYLASSVAEWLSKVMDFGTALKGALKQIVGGNGLYYGLRIKAQIA
;
A
#
# COMPACT_ATOMS: atom_id res chain seq x y z
N MET A 1 0.31 18.57 -11.02
CA MET A 1 1.03 19.45 -10.09
C MET A 1 0.93 18.84 -8.69
N TYR A 2 2.02 18.78 -7.92
CA TYR A 2 1.99 18.18 -6.56
C TYR A 2 1.33 19.15 -5.56
N ASN A 3 0.53 18.61 -4.63
CA ASN A 3 -0.03 19.41 -3.54
C ASN A 3 1.03 19.59 -2.43
N LEU A 4 1.77 20.71 -2.50
CA LEU A 4 2.86 21.02 -1.56
C LEU A 4 2.37 21.16 -0.10
N SER A 5 1.14 21.62 0.10
CA SER A 5 0.54 21.74 1.43
C SER A 5 0.34 20.38 2.08
N GLU A 6 -0.22 19.42 1.34
CA GLU A 6 -0.43 18.06 1.85
C GLU A 6 0.89 17.31 2.09
N ILE A 7 1.90 17.55 1.24
CA ILE A 7 3.26 17.02 1.47
C ILE A 7 3.83 17.57 2.78
N ALA A 8 3.72 18.88 3.01
CA ALA A 8 4.21 19.51 4.23
C ALA A 8 3.46 19.03 5.48
N ARG A 9 2.12 18.91 5.41
CA ARG A 9 1.30 18.36 6.51
C ARG A 9 1.69 16.93 6.84
N THR A 10 1.85 16.09 5.83
CA THR A 10 2.29 14.70 6.00
C THR A 10 3.69 14.62 6.61
N ALA A 11 4.63 15.44 6.14
CA ALA A 11 5.97 15.51 6.71
C ALA A 11 5.95 15.95 8.18
N ASN A 12 5.20 17.00 8.52
CA ASN A 12 5.10 17.48 9.90
C ASN A 12 4.50 16.41 10.83
N LYS A 13 3.44 15.73 10.40
CA LYS A 13 2.86 14.60 11.13
C LYS A 13 3.88 13.48 11.35
N LEU A 14 4.65 13.13 10.32
CA LEU A 14 5.71 12.13 10.40
C LEU A 14 6.83 12.51 11.39
N THR A 15 7.14 13.80 11.58
CA THR A 15 8.14 14.20 12.60
C THR A 15 7.69 13.89 14.03
N ALA A 16 6.38 13.89 14.30
CA ALA A 16 5.84 13.51 15.61
C ALA A 16 6.04 12.02 15.94
N THR A 17 6.44 11.21 14.95
CA THR A 17 6.68 9.76 15.11
C THR A 17 8.13 9.40 15.48
N GLY A 18 8.98 10.40 15.73
CA GLY A 18 10.41 10.23 16.05
C GLY A 18 11.35 10.33 14.83
N LEU A 19 10.82 10.56 13.63
CA LEU A 19 11.63 10.81 12.44
C LEU A 19 12.25 12.21 12.46
N THR A 20 13.48 12.34 11.98
CA THR A 20 14.07 13.66 11.71
C THR A 20 13.28 14.37 10.62
N LYS A 21 13.28 15.72 10.64
CA LYS A 21 12.64 16.54 9.59
C LYS A 21 13.05 16.11 8.18
N SER A 22 14.35 15.87 7.96
CA SER A 22 14.85 15.42 6.65
C SER A 22 14.25 14.07 6.22
N GLN A 23 14.19 13.09 7.12
CA GLN A 23 13.59 11.77 6.83
C GLN A 23 12.09 11.90 6.54
N ALA A 24 11.36 12.68 7.33
CA ALA A 24 9.93 12.89 7.18
C ALA A 24 9.58 13.53 5.83
N PHE A 25 10.30 14.58 5.43
CA PHE A 25 10.11 15.22 4.13
C PHE A 25 10.47 14.29 2.96
N LYS A 26 11.54 13.50 3.08
CA LYS A 26 11.89 12.49 2.06
C LYS A 26 10.75 11.48 1.88
N ARG A 27 10.19 10.93 2.97
CA ARG A 27 9.08 9.97 2.92
C ARG A 27 7.79 10.57 2.34
N ALA A 28 7.43 11.79 2.74
CA ALA A 28 6.27 12.49 2.19
C ALA A 28 6.41 12.73 0.66
N TRP A 29 7.61 13.08 0.21
CA TRP A 29 7.91 13.21 -1.22
C TRP A 29 7.90 11.88 -1.98
N GLU A 30 8.37 10.79 -1.38
CA GLU A 30 8.28 9.45 -1.98
C GLU A 30 6.82 9.02 -2.20
N LEU A 31 5.92 9.34 -1.24
CA LEU A 31 4.49 9.12 -1.39
C LEU A 31 3.88 9.99 -2.48
N ALA A 32 4.18 11.28 -2.50
CA ALA A 32 3.66 12.17 -3.54
C ALA A 32 4.04 11.69 -4.95
N LYS A 33 5.26 11.16 -5.12
CA LYS A 33 5.75 10.60 -6.38
C LYS A 33 5.12 9.26 -6.75
N GLY A 34 4.39 8.60 -5.85
CA GLY A 34 3.80 7.29 -6.11
C GLY A 34 4.84 6.19 -6.29
N LYS A 35 5.84 6.16 -5.40
CA LYS A 35 6.87 5.11 -5.40
C LYS A 35 6.19 3.74 -5.41
N ALA A 36 6.75 2.83 -6.21
CA ALA A 36 6.24 1.47 -6.28
C ALA A 36 6.53 0.74 -4.97
N LEU A 37 5.49 0.19 -4.35
CA LEU A 37 5.58 -0.65 -3.16
C LEU A 37 5.44 -2.11 -3.56
N ILE A 38 6.18 -2.96 -2.87
CA ILE A 38 6.14 -4.42 -3.05
C ILE A 38 5.12 -4.99 -2.08
N VAL A 39 4.14 -5.71 -2.60
CA VAL A 39 3.15 -6.41 -1.78
C VAL A 39 3.73 -7.75 -1.33
N LYS A 40 4.04 -7.86 -0.04
CA LYS A 40 4.46 -9.10 0.62
C LYS A 40 3.23 -9.95 0.93
N GLY A 41 3.40 -11.25 1.04
CA GLY A 41 2.31 -12.15 1.40
C GLY A 41 2.43 -12.53 2.86
N VAL A 42 1.31 -12.64 3.57
CA VAL A 42 1.21 -13.56 4.72
C VAL A 42 -0.11 -14.33 4.69
N THR A 43 0.09 -15.65 4.74
CA THR A 43 -0.72 -16.80 5.15
C THR A 43 -2.01 -17.23 4.41
N GLN A 44 -1.92 -18.47 3.90
CA GLN A 44 -2.90 -19.45 3.41
C GLN A 44 -3.91 -19.05 2.32
N GLY A 45 -3.58 -19.52 1.10
CA GLY A 45 -4.55 -20.15 0.21
C GLY A 45 -5.72 -19.28 -0.23
N LYS A 46 -5.40 -18.21 -0.98
CA LYS A 46 -6.30 -17.49 -1.91
C LYS A 46 -5.58 -16.37 -2.67
N ARG A 47 -4.40 -15.91 -2.22
CA ARG A 47 -3.62 -14.88 -2.94
C ARG A 47 -3.36 -15.25 -4.40
N GLN A 48 -2.82 -16.43 -4.68
CA GLN A 48 -2.50 -16.82 -6.06
C GLN A 48 -3.78 -16.88 -6.90
N THR A 49 -4.86 -17.46 -6.36
CA THR A 49 -6.19 -17.46 -6.98
C THR A 49 -6.73 -16.05 -7.22
N ALA A 50 -6.57 -15.12 -6.27
CA ALA A 50 -6.96 -13.73 -6.41
C ALA A 50 -6.15 -13.03 -7.49
N ILE A 51 -4.83 -13.23 -7.52
CA ILE A 51 -3.96 -12.66 -8.57
C ILE A 51 -4.27 -13.26 -9.93
N ASP A 52 -4.52 -14.57 -10.02
CA ASP A 52 -4.93 -15.23 -11.26
C ASP A 52 -6.28 -14.70 -11.77
N HIS A 53 -7.23 -14.46 -10.86
CA HIS A 53 -8.50 -13.82 -11.19
C HIS A 53 -8.30 -12.38 -11.66
N MET A 54 -7.47 -11.58 -10.96
CA MET A 54 -7.13 -10.21 -11.36
C MET A 54 -6.56 -10.13 -12.77
N LYS A 55 -5.78 -11.12 -13.22
CA LYS A 55 -5.21 -11.14 -14.58
C LYS A 55 -6.25 -11.25 -15.70
N GLN A 56 -7.49 -11.62 -15.38
CA GLN A 56 -8.58 -11.72 -16.35
C GLN A 56 -9.24 -10.37 -16.67
N TYR A 57 -8.90 -9.32 -15.92
CA TYR A 57 -9.50 -7.98 -16.03
C TYR A 57 -8.48 -6.95 -16.51
N ASP A 58 -8.97 -5.88 -17.10
CA ASP A 58 -8.11 -4.74 -17.41
C ASP A 58 -7.64 -4.07 -16.10
N PRO A 59 -6.37 -3.65 -15.98
CA PRO A 59 -5.88 -2.97 -14.78
C PRO A 59 -6.69 -1.75 -14.35
N SER A 60 -7.40 -1.08 -15.25
CA SER A 60 -8.29 0.05 -14.94
C SER A 60 -9.57 -0.36 -14.20
N GLU A 61 -9.97 -1.63 -14.29
CA GLU A 61 -11.11 -2.19 -13.57
C GLU A 61 -10.76 -2.61 -12.14
N ILE A 62 -9.46 -2.64 -11.82
CA ILE A 62 -8.93 -3.08 -10.53
C ILE A 62 -8.65 -1.87 -9.66
N THR A 63 -9.41 -1.73 -8.58
CA THR A 63 -9.13 -0.74 -7.54
C THR A 63 -8.24 -1.37 -6.47
N ILE A 64 -7.22 -0.63 -6.01
CA ILE A 64 -6.37 -1.06 -4.89
C ILE A 64 -6.61 -0.12 -3.71
N SER A 65 -7.00 -0.67 -2.57
CA SER A 65 -7.04 0.03 -1.27
C SER A 65 -5.92 -0.45 -0.36
N LEU A 66 -5.53 0.45 0.55
CA LEU A 66 -4.63 0.17 1.66
C LEU A 66 -5.45 0.29 2.94
N GLU A 67 -5.49 -0.78 3.73
CA GLU A 67 -6.37 -0.87 4.89
C GLU A 67 -5.55 -1.17 6.14
N ARG A 68 -5.86 -0.48 7.25
CA ARG A 68 -5.22 -0.77 8.54
C ARG A 68 -5.74 -2.11 9.03
N ASN A 69 -4.83 -3.06 9.26
CA ASN A 69 -5.20 -4.30 9.93
C ASN A 69 -5.17 -4.07 11.44
N THR A 70 -6.33 -4.12 12.08
CA THR A 70 -6.47 -3.96 13.54
C THR A 70 -6.61 -5.31 14.27
N THR A 71 -6.48 -6.42 13.55
CA THR A 71 -6.56 -7.75 14.17
C THR A 71 -5.27 -8.09 14.90
N ARG A 72 -5.41 -8.59 16.15
CA ARG A 72 -4.28 -8.92 17.05
C ARG A 72 -3.34 -10.03 16.56
N TYR A 73 -3.65 -10.70 15.45
CA TYR A 73 -2.86 -11.81 14.93
C TYR A 73 -1.62 -11.36 14.14
N PHE A 74 -1.56 -10.08 13.77
CA PHE A 74 -0.46 -9.50 13.00
C PHE A 74 0.22 -8.36 13.75
N GLU A 75 1.32 -7.84 13.20
CA GLU A 75 1.98 -6.62 13.67
C GLU A 75 0.96 -5.45 13.73
N GLU A 76 1.00 -4.62 14.77
CA GLU A 76 0.07 -3.48 14.95
C GLU A 76 0.09 -2.47 13.78
N ASP A 77 1.25 -2.40 13.10
CA ASP A 77 1.47 -1.53 11.95
C ASP A 77 1.07 -2.18 10.61
N ALA A 78 0.54 -3.41 10.61
CA ALA A 78 0.20 -4.11 9.39
C ALA A 78 -0.80 -3.31 8.52
N ILE A 79 -0.48 -3.23 7.23
CA ILE A 79 -1.34 -2.63 6.21
C ILE A 79 -1.66 -3.70 5.18
N GLU A 80 -2.95 -3.99 5.06
CA GLU A 80 -3.51 -4.86 4.04
C GLU A 80 -3.57 -4.14 2.70
N VAL A 81 -3.28 -4.90 1.64
CA VAL A 81 -3.47 -4.50 0.27
C VAL A 81 -4.66 -5.29 -0.24
N VAL A 82 -5.75 -4.58 -0.52
CA VAL A 82 -7.00 -5.15 -0.98
C VAL A 82 -7.22 -4.75 -2.43
N ALA A 83 -7.54 -5.73 -3.27
CA ALA A 83 -7.94 -5.51 -4.65
C ALA A 83 -9.45 -5.66 -4.75
N THR A 84 -10.12 -4.69 -5.36
CA THR A 84 -11.56 -4.71 -5.61
C THR A 84 -11.82 -4.72 -7.12
N ILE A 85 -12.61 -5.70 -7.57
CA ILE A 85 -13.03 -5.86 -8.97
C ILE A 85 -14.55 -6.00 -8.98
N HIS A 86 -15.22 -5.07 -9.66
CA HIS A 86 -16.69 -5.03 -9.79
C HIS A 86 -17.44 -5.26 -8.45
N GLY A 87 -16.92 -4.70 -7.35
CA GLY A 87 -17.50 -4.81 -6.01
C GLY A 87 -17.05 -6.00 -5.17
N ASN A 88 -16.29 -6.95 -5.74
CA ASN A 88 -15.71 -8.07 -5.00
C ASN A 88 -14.29 -7.72 -4.51
N SER A 89 -14.05 -7.83 -3.21
CA SER A 89 -12.77 -7.47 -2.58
C SER A 89 -11.98 -8.70 -2.16
N TYR A 90 -10.67 -8.66 -2.42
CA TYR A 90 -9.74 -9.74 -2.13
C TYR A 90 -8.50 -9.16 -1.45
N CYS A 91 -8.13 -9.70 -0.28
CA CYS A 91 -6.82 -9.42 0.30
C CYS A 91 -5.75 -10.09 -0.58
N VAL A 92 -4.91 -9.28 -1.21
CA VAL A 92 -3.83 -9.73 -2.10
C VAL A 92 -2.47 -9.75 -1.39
N GLY A 93 -2.42 -9.25 -0.15
CA GLY A 93 -1.27 -9.35 0.74
C GLY A 93 -1.15 -8.14 1.65
N TYR A 94 0.08 -7.91 2.12
CA TYR A 94 0.42 -6.89 3.10
C TYR A 94 1.62 -6.09 2.61
N LEU A 95 1.77 -4.85 3.11
CA LEU A 95 3.01 -4.10 2.92
C LEU A 95 4.13 -4.73 3.75
N ALA A 96 5.38 -4.60 3.28
CA ALA A 96 6.54 -4.99 4.08
C ALA A 96 6.58 -4.17 5.39
N SER A 97 6.94 -4.79 6.51
CA SER A 97 6.92 -4.15 7.84
C SER A 97 7.64 -2.81 7.88
N SER A 98 8.82 -2.71 7.24
CA SER A 98 9.57 -1.44 7.18
C SER A 98 8.84 -0.29 6.48
N VAL A 99 7.88 -0.61 5.59
CA VAL A 99 7.00 0.37 4.94
C VAL A 99 5.74 0.57 5.78
N ALA A 100 5.18 -0.52 6.29
CA ALA A 100 3.97 -0.52 7.08
C ALA A 100 4.11 0.35 8.35
N GLU A 101 5.22 0.22 9.07
CA GLU A 101 5.53 0.92 10.34
C GLU A 101 5.36 2.44 10.30
N TRP A 102 5.65 3.08 9.17
CA TRP A 102 5.51 4.53 9.07
C TRP A 102 4.30 4.95 8.27
N LEU A 103 3.86 4.12 7.33
CA LEU A 103 2.67 4.40 6.54
C LEU A 103 1.40 4.23 7.37
N SER A 104 1.41 3.31 8.34
CA SER A 104 0.37 3.13 9.35
C SER A 104 0.12 4.44 10.08
N LYS A 105 1.19 5.06 10.57
CA LYS A 105 1.16 6.35 11.27
C LYS A 105 0.58 7.44 10.38
N VAL A 106 0.95 7.50 9.10
CA VAL A 106 0.37 8.46 8.12
C VAL A 106 -1.15 8.28 8.02
N MET A 107 -1.62 7.03 7.90
CA MET A 107 -3.04 6.70 7.85
C MET A 107 -3.76 7.04 9.17
N ASP A 108 -3.15 6.74 10.31
CA ASP A 108 -3.69 6.99 11.65
C ASP A 108 -3.84 8.50 11.93
N PHE A 109 -3.05 9.35 11.28
CA PHE A 109 -3.25 10.81 11.29
C PHE A 109 -4.36 11.29 10.35
N GLY A 110 -5.13 10.39 9.74
CA GLY A 110 -6.24 10.71 8.83
C GLY A 110 -5.79 11.16 7.44
N THR A 111 -4.55 10.91 7.04
CA THR A 111 -4.13 11.16 5.66
C THR A 111 -4.60 10.01 4.77
N ALA A 112 -5.53 10.30 3.86
CA ALA A 112 -6.03 9.32 2.90
C ALA A 112 -4.93 8.94 1.89
N LEU A 113 -4.84 7.64 1.61
CA LEU A 113 -3.92 7.10 0.62
C LEU A 113 -4.69 6.46 -0.53
N LYS A 114 -4.28 6.77 -1.75
CA LYS A 114 -4.76 6.11 -2.96
C LYS A 114 -3.78 5.02 -3.38
N GLY A 115 -4.29 3.79 -3.50
CA GLY A 115 -3.58 2.68 -4.10
C GLY A 115 -3.86 2.59 -5.61
N ALA A 116 -2.90 2.07 -6.37
CA ALA A 116 -3.12 1.68 -7.76
C ALA A 116 -2.26 0.47 -8.13
N LEU A 117 -2.82 -0.46 -8.92
CA LEU A 117 -2.04 -1.57 -9.46
C LEU A 117 -0.98 -1.02 -10.42
N LYS A 118 0.29 -1.34 -10.17
CA LYS A 118 1.39 -0.97 -11.08
C LYS A 118 1.75 -2.12 -11.99
N GLN A 119 1.90 -3.32 -11.43
CA GLN A 119 2.38 -4.48 -12.16
C GLN A 119 2.12 -5.76 -11.36
N ILE A 120 1.70 -6.82 -12.06
CA ILE A 120 1.77 -8.19 -11.57
C ILE A 120 3.12 -8.76 -12.02
N VAL A 121 3.89 -9.32 -11.09
CA VAL A 121 5.25 -9.83 -11.33
C VAL A 121 5.36 -11.32 -11.02
N GLY A 122 6.37 -12.00 -11.55
CA GLY A 122 6.51 -13.46 -11.41
C GLY A 122 5.69 -14.21 -12.47
N GLY A 123 5.29 -15.44 -12.17
CA GLY A 123 4.73 -16.38 -13.14
C GLY A 123 5.81 -17.27 -13.78
N ASN A 124 5.40 -18.11 -14.75
CA ASN A 124 6.26 -19.09 -15.43
C ASN A 124 6.91 -20.11 -14.48
N GLY A 125 6.10 -20.77 -13.66
CA GLY A 125 6.56 -21.79 -12.69
C GLY A 125 6.95 -21.24 -11.32
N LEU A 126 6.86 -19.92 -11.10
CA LEU A 126 7.04 -19.24 -9.81
C LEU A 126 5.74 -18.56 -9.35
N TYR A 127 5.63 -18.29 -8.04
CA TYR A 127 4.51 -17.56 -7.47
C TYR A 127 4.41 -16.11 -7.98
N TYR A 128 3.18 -15.65 -8.22
CA TYR A 128 2.93 -14.26 -8.57
C TYR A 128 3.10 -13.32 -7.38
N GLY A 129 3.64 -12.14 -7.67
CA GLY A 129 3.75 -10.99 -6.79
C GLY A 129 3.02 -9.78 -7.35
N LEU A 130 2.81 -8.78 -6.49
CA LEU A 130 2.23 -7.50 -6.88
C LEU A 130 3.19 -6.35 -6.58
N ARG A 131 3.19 -5.38 -7.50
CA ARG A 131 3.70 -4.03 -7.29
C ARG A 131 2.52 -3.06 -7.39
N ILE A 132 2.40 -2.20 -6.39
CA ILE A 132 1.38 -1.16 -6.34
C ILE A 132 2.05 0.21 -6.28
N LYS A 133 1.31 1.28 -6.60
CA LYS A 133 1.67 2.64 -6.21
C LYS A 133 0.80 3.04 -5.03
N ALA A 134 1.38 3.73 -4.06
CA ALA A 134 0.65 4.40 -3.00
C ALA A 134 0.95 5.90 -3.08
N GLN A 135 -0.10 6.72 -3.07
CA GLN A 135 -0.01 8.18 -3.17
C GLN A 135 -0.91 8.83 -2.14
N ILE A 136 -0.55 10.04 -1.69
CA ILE A 136 -1.48 10.88 -0.93
C ILE A 136 -2.64 11.23 -1.85
N ALA A 137 -3.87 11.03 -1.36
CA ALA A 137 -5.11 11.31 -2.10
C ALA A 137 -5.39 12.82 -2.19
#